data_AF-A0A1C6B5Z5-F1
#
_entry.id   AF-A0A1C6B5Z5-F1
#
_cell.length_a   1.000
_cell.length_b   1.000
_cell.length_c   1.000
_cell.angle_alpha   90.00
_cell.angle_beta   90.00
_cell.angle_gamma   90.00
#
_symmetry.space_group_name_H-M   'P 1'
#
loop_
_entity.id
_entity.type
_entity.pdbx_description
1 polymer ?
#
loop_
_entity_poly.entity_id
_entity_poly.type
_entity_poly.pdbx_seq_one_letter_code
_entity_poly.pdbx_strand_id
1 'polypeptide(L)' 'MTDTELLEAIKAIIKRGNDAEVRRKGDGCIVLEVKKTIKYSSSG' A
#
# COMPACT_ATOMS: atom_id res chain seq x y z
N MET A 1 -2.90 -11.59 10.54
CA MET A 1 -3.74 -10.88 9.57
C MET A 1 -4.50 -11.92 8.78
N THR A 2 -5.82 -11.96 8.98
CA THR A 2 -6.74 -12.73 8.15
C THR A 2 -6.93 -12.04 6.79
N ASP A 3 -7.50 -12.76 5.82
CA ASP A 3 -7.81 -12.18 4.50
C ASP A 3 -8.80 -11.01 4.61
N THR A 4 -9.72 -11.06 5.60
CA THR A 4 -10.67 -9.98 5.88
C THR A 4 -9.95 -8.74 6.39
N GLU A 5 -9.07 -8.89 7.38
CA GLU A 5 -8.28 -7.77 7.93
C GLU A 5 -7.37 -7.14 6.86
N LEU A 6 -6.80 -7.96 5.98
CA LEU A 6 -6.00 -7.50 4.83
C LEU A 6 -6.85 -6.63 3.89
N LEU A 7 -8.04 -7.10 3.51
CA LEU A 7 -8.93 -6.39 2.60
C LEU A 7 -9.46 -5.09 3.21
N GLU A 8 -9.78 -5.08 4.50
CA GLU A 8 -10.25 -3.89 5.21
C GLU A 8 -9.16 -2.82 5.29
N ALA A 9 -7.92 -3.20 5.58
CA ALA A 9 -6.78 -2.28 5.60
C ALA A 9 -6.55 -1.63 4.23
N ILE A 10 -6.59 -2.42 3.15
CA ILE A 10 -6.46 -1.91 1.77
C ILE A 10 -7.62 -0.95 1.45
N LYS A 11 -8.87 -1.34 1.71
CA LYS A 11 -10.05 -0.50 1.47
C LYS A 11 -9.96 0.84 2.21
N ALA A 12 -9.48 0.83 3.45
CA ALA A 12 -9.32 2.03 4.25
C ALA A 12 -8.30 3.01 3.64
N ILE A 13 -7.18 2.49 3.11
CA ILE A 13 -6.13 3.29 2.45
C ILE A 13 -6.64 3.90 1.14
N ILE A 14 -7.27 3.09 0.29
CA ILE A 14 -7.84 3.57 -0.98
C ILE A 14 -8.94 4.62 -0.73
N LYS A 15 -9.78 4.44 0.30
CA LYS A 15 -10.80 5.44 0.68
C LYS A 15 -10.20 6.78 1.11
N ARG A 16 -8.98 6.80 1.65
CA ARG A 16 -8.24 8.03 1.96
C ARG A 16 -7.60 8.67 0.73
N GLY A 17 -7.62 8.01 -0.43
CA GLY A 17 -7.04 8.51 -1.68
C GLY A 17 -5.53 8.26 -1.79
N ASN A 18 -4.97 7.32 -1.01
CA ASN A 18 -3.56 6.95 -1.07
C ASN A 18 -3.41 5.53 -1.65
N ASP A 19 -2.19 5.18 -2.07
CA ASP A 19 -1.88 3.85 -2.58
C ASP A 19 -1.64 2.87 -1.42
N ALA A 20 -1.98 1.59 -1.61
CA ALA A 20 -1.63 0.52 -0.70
C ALA A 20 -0.55 -0.37 -1.30
N GLU A 21 0.51 -0.64 -0.53
CA GLU A 21 1.53 -1.63 -0.87
C GLU A 21 1.40 -2.83 0.07
N VAL A 22 1.23 -4.02 -0.50
CA VAL A 22 1.19 -5.28 0.24
C VAL A 22 2.51 -6.00 0.07
N ARG A 23 3.17 -6.36 1.18
CA ARG A 23 4.44 -7.10 1.18
C ARG A 23 4.35 -8.37 2.01
N ARG A 24 4.97 -9.45 1.54
CA ARG A 24 5.21 -10.65 2.34
C ARG A 24 6.41 -10.44 3.25
N LYS A 25 6.30 -10.85 4.51
CA LYS A 25 7.41 -10.87 5.47
C LYS A 25 7.31 -12.13 6.32
N GLY A 26 8.22 -13.08 6.08
CA GLY A 26 8.15 -14.41 6.68
C GLY A 26 6.89 -15.16 6.25
N ASP A 27 6.16 -15.68 7.22
CA ASP A 27 4.88 -16.36 7.07
C ASP A 27 3.69 -15.40 6.88
N GLY A 28 3.85 -14.13 7.21
CA GLY A 28 2.80 -13.11 7.16
C GLY A 28 2.85 -12.14 5.98
N CYS A 29 1.83 -11.27 5.95
CA CYS A 29 1.73 -10.11 5.06
C CYS A 29 1.70 -8.83 5.89
N ILE A 30 2.16 -7.72 5.30
CA ILE A 30 1.98 -6.36 5.83
C ILE A 30 1.31 -5.49 4.76
N VAL A 31 0.50 -4.52 5.18
CA VAL A 31 -0.09 -3.48 4.32
C VAL A 31 0.46 -2.13 4.73
N LEU A 32 0.95 -1.36 3.77
CA LEU A 32 1.48 -0.03 3.98
C LEU A 32 0.72 0.97 3.14
N GLU A 33 0.33 2.07 3.76
CA GLU A 33 -0.14 3.25 3.05
C GLU A 33 1.08 3.97 2.47
N VAL A 34 1.11 4.11 1.15
CA VAL A 34 2.21 4.73 0.44
C VAL A 34 1.73 6.04 -0.17
N LYS A 35 2.43 7.11 0.18
CA LYS A 35 2.28 8.42 -0.45
C LYS A 35 3.45 8.64 -1.39
N LYS A 36 3.33 8.20 -2.65
CA LYS A 36 4.38 8.42 -3.64
C LYS A 36 4.26 9.83 -4.22
N THR A 37 5.32 10.64 -4.05
CA THR A 37 5.52 11.81 -4.89
C THR A 37 6.30 11.37 -6.12
N ILE A 38 5.63 11.27 -7.27
CA ILE A 38 6.30 11.01 -8.55
C ILE A 38 7.06 12.28 -8.95
N LYS A 39 8.39 12.23 -8.87
CA LYS A 39 9.25 13.29 -9.42
C LYS A 39 9.69 12.86 -10.82
N TYR A 40 9.28 13.63 -11.83
CA TYR A 40 9.82 13.48 -13.17
C TYR A 40 11.16 14.21 -13.24
N SER A 41 12.26 13.48 -13.43
CA SER A 41 13.49 14.07 -13.95
C SER A 41 13.49 13.83 -15.46
N SER A 42 13.25 14.88 -16.24
CA SER A 42 13.53 14.83 -17.67
C SER A 42 15.04 14.78 -17.85
N SER A 43 15.57 13.64 -18.29
CA SER A 43 16.93 13.56 -18.81
C SER A 43 16.94 14.39 -20.10
N GLY A 44 17.57 15.57 -20.06
CA GLY A 44 17.88 16.35 -21.24
C GLY A 44 19.03 15.75 -22.03
#